data_AF-A0A7K2MY59-F1
#
_entry.id   AF-A0A7K2MY59-F1
#
_cell.length_a   1.000
_cell.length_b   1.000
_cell.length_c   1.000
_cell.angle_alpha   90.00
_cell.angle_beta   90.00
_cell.angle_gamma   90.00
#
_symmetry.space_group_name_H-M   'P 1'
#
loop_
_entity.id
_entity.type
_entity.pdbx_description
1 polymer ?
#
loop_
_entity_poly.entity_id
_entity_poly.type
_entity_poly.pdbx_seq_one_letter_code
_entity_poly.pdbx_strand_id
1 'polypeptide(L)'
;LTLGLLDEDQQKLAEMLRLRWELSQQYWSAIARFGGERWPLEDLPWQTTGLRLESEYFSLTVAAILVHDLVRRKATDDDLTRTVAIMERLADRGRVTSRMTKNDPTILLHTPGVTMPLAGSERTGGQLMWRMTDFSAQLLKRIIQLAELSRNIGAQDRLLRLAEQSFEHLWKRRIDEGEGSGLWDNIRAVYPDAHDAGLRMSWSITERVTECLVAARILYEQQPIRSPELAELARELLSEATHLFGKEQLEASAAPDGSRARAMRSIESRLDHARSLVDDRPATAFALALPVLQELDTLAQARGAAAQEV
;
A
#
# COMPACT_ATOMS: atom_id res chain seq x y z
N LEU A 1 15.09 18.48 13.54
CA LEU A 1 15.40 19.91 13.76
C LEU A 1 14.67 20.68 12.67
N THR A 2 13.55 21.31 13.02
CA THR A 2 12.82 22.22 12.15
C THR A 2 13.71 23.44 11.87
N LEU A 3 13.82 23.83 10.60
CA LEU A 3 14.72 24.85 10.05
C LEU A 3 14.47 26.27 10.62
N GLY A 4 14.83 26.55 11.87
CA GLY A 4 14.82 27.92 12.43
C GLY A 4 13.47 28.65 12.41
N LEU A 5 12.37 27.93 12.17
CA LEU A 5 11.01 28.49 12.07
C LEU A 5 10.35 28.71 13.44
N LEU A 6 10.92 28.14 14.50
CA LEU A 6 10.36 28.16 15.85
C LEU A 6 11.33 28.86 16.80
N ASP A 7 10.78 29.67 17.71
CA ASP A 7 11.54 30.20 18.85
C ASP A 7 11.80 29.11 19.91
N GLU A 8 12.56 29.44 20.96
CA GLU A 8 12.98 28.48 22.00
C GLU A 8 11.78 27.87 22.75
N ASP A 9 10.76 28.67 23.06
CA ASP A 9 9.56 28.21 23.77
C ASP A 9 8.70 27.31 22.87
N GLN A 10 8.54 27.70 21.60
CA GLN A 10 7.85 26.91 20.59
C GLN A 10 8.57 25.58 20.32
N GLN A 11 9.90 25.58 20.30
CA GLN A 11 10.67 24.37 20.13
C GLN A 11 10.54 23.43 21.33
N LYS A 12 10.61 23.98 22.54
CA LYS A 12 10.37 23.21 23.77
C LYS A 12 8.95 22.62 23.80
N LEU A 13 7.94 23.39 23.39
CA LEU A 13 6.57 22.91 23.27
C LEU A 13 6.46 21.78 22.22
N ALA A 14 7.04 21.96 21.04
CA ALA A 14 7.03 20.96 19.98
C ALA A 14 7.70 19.65 20.43
N GLU A 15 8.83 19.72 21.13
CA GLU A 15 9.51 18.56 21.69
C GLU A 15 8.67 17.84 22.75
N MET A 16 8.01 18.57 23.65
CA MET A 16 7.10 18.00 24.63
C MET A 16 5.88 17.34 23.99
N LEU A 17 5.29 17.97 22.96
CA LEU A 17 4.17 17.39 22.21
C LEU A 17 4.60 16.13 21.47
N ARG A 18 5.79 16.14 20.84
CA ARG A 18 6.36 14.96 20.19
C ARG A 18 6.58 13.82 21.18
N LEU A 19 7.16 14.09 22.35
CA LEU A 19 7.37 13.06 23.38
C LEU A 19 6.04 12.46 23.85
N ARG A 20 5.04 13.29 24.13
CA ARG A 20 3.71 12.83 24.56
C ARG A 20 3.02 12.02 23.46
N TRP A 21 3.14 12.45 22.21
CA TRP A 21 2.64 11.73 21.05
C TRP A 21 3.29 10.34 20.95
N GLU A 22 4.62 10.28 21.01
CA GLU A 22 5.37 9.02 20.94
C GLU A 22 5.01 8.05 22.07
N LEU A 23 4.95 8.53 23.31
CA LEU A 23 4.57 7.70 24.47
C LEU A 23 3.13 7.19 24.35
N SER A 24 2.21 8.05 23.90
CA SER A 24 0.81 7.67 23.69
C SER A 24 0.69 6.59 22.62
N GLN A 25 1.39 6.75 21.49
CA GLN A 25 1.41 5.74 20.44
C GLN A 25 1.97 4.41 20.92
N GLN A 26 3.09 4.43 21.65
CA GLN A 26 3.71 3.22 22.17
C GLN A 26 2.80 2.48 23.15
N TYR A 27 2.17 3.23 24.07
CA TYR A 27 1.21 2.69 25.02
C TYR A 27 0.02 2.04 24.32
N TRP A 28 -0.64 2.76 23.42
CA TRP A 28 -1.83 2.23 22.74
C TRP A 28 -1.52 1.09 21.78
N SER A 29 -0.37 1.11 21.08
CA SER A 29 0.09 -0.04 20.28
C SER A 29 0.36 -1.27 21.15
N ALA A 30 0.96 -1.10 22.33
CA ALA A 30 1.19 -2.20 23.26
C ALA A 30 -0.13 -2.80 23.77
N ILE A 31 -1.09 -1.96 24.13
CA ILE A 31 -2.43 -2.40 24.55
C ILE A 31 -3.17 -3.11 23.42
N ALA A 32 -3.08 -2.60 22.18
CA ALA A 32 -3.73 -3.18 21.00
C ALA A 32 -3.25 -4.60 20.68
N ARG A 33 -1.99 -4.94 21.06
CA ARG A 33 -1.33 -6.21 20.77
C ARG A 33 -0.99 -7.05 21.99
N PHE A 34 -1.48 -6.67 23.16
CA PHE A 34 -1.15 -7.37 24.39
C PHE A 34 -1.72 -8.80 24.38
N GLY A 35 -0.89 -9.81 24.56
CA GLY A 35 -1.28 -11.22 24.55
C GLY A 35 -0.64 -12.01 23.41
N GLY A 36 -0.37 -13.30 23.64
CA GLY A 36 0.37 -14.14 22.69
C GLY A 36 -0.49 -14.78 21.60
N GLU A 37 -1.68 -15.27 21.95
CA GLU A 37 -2.54 -16.01 21.02
C GLU A 37 -3.35 -15.08 20.12
N ARG A 38 -4.07 -14.12 20.71
CA ARG A 38 -4.98 -13.20 20.02
C ARG A 38 -4.79 -11.77 20.51
N TRP A 39 -4.64 -10.84 19.58
CA TRP A 39 -4.56 -9.42 19.96
C TRP A 39 -5.92 -8.86 20.35
N PRO A 40 -6.00 -7.99 21.36
CA PRO A 40 -7.22 -7.27 21.71
C PRO A 40 -7.83 -6.54 20.51
N LEU A 41 -7.00 -5.98 19.62
CA LEU A 41 -7.48 -5.30 18.42
C LEU A 41 -8.16 -6.23 17.40
N GLU A 42 -7.92 -7.55 17.47
CA GLU A 42 -8.62 -8.51 16.61
C GLU A 42 -10.08 -8.74 17.06
N ASP A 43 -10.51 -8.19 18.20
CA ASP A 43 -11.89 -8.25 18.67
C ASP A 43 -12.61 -6.94 18.38
N LEU A 44 -13.20 -6.86 17.19
CA LEU A 44 -13.86 -5.67 16.66
C LEU A 44 -15.36 -5.65 17.06
N PRO A 45 -15.93 -4.49 17.45
CA PRO A 45 -15.32 -3.17 17.48
C PRO A 45 -14.58 -2.84 18.78
N TRP A 46 -13.60 -1.94 18.71
CA TRP A 46 -12.88 -1.45 19.89
C TRP A 46 -13.77 -0.58 20.78
N GLN A 47 -13.73 -0.85 22.09
CA GLN A 47 -14.39 -0.05 23.11
C GLN A 47 -13.44 0.99 23.70
N THR A 48 -13.86 2.26 23.70
CA THR A 48 -13.11 3.35 24.34
C THR A 48 -13.13 3.23 25.87
N THR A 49 -11.99 3.45 26.53
CA THR A 49 -11.85 3.22 27.99
C THR A 49 -12.66 4.18 28.86
N GLY A 50 -12.89 5.42 28.41
CA GLY A 50 -13.61 6.45 29.16
C GLY A 50 -15.11 6.44 28.92
N LEU A 51 -15.53 6.91 27.74
CA LEU A 51 -16.95 7.05 27.38
C LEU A 51 -17.63 5.71 27.07
N ARG A 52 -16.88 4.59 27.04
CA ARG A 52 -17.37 3.24 26.73
C ARG A 52 -18.12 3.15 25.40
N LEU A 53 -17.77 4.02 24.47
CA LEU A 53 -18.29 4.00 23.10
C LEU A 53 -17.60 2.91 22.30
N GLU A 54 -18.38 2.22 21.48
CA GLU A 54 -17.94 1.15 20.58
C GLU A 54 -18.28 1.54 19.14
N SER A 55 -17.28 1.42 18.26
CA SER A 55 -17.43 1.73 16.83
C SER A 55 -16.25 1.18 16.04
N GLU A 56 -16.49 0.79 14.79
CA GLU A 56 -15.41 0.47 13.84
C GLU A 56 -14.44 1.64 13.67
N TYR A 57 -14.92 2.88 13.83
CA TYR A 57 -14.06 4.05 13.78
C TYR A 57 -12.97 4.05 14.87
N PHE A 58 -13.31 3.59 16.07
CA PHE A 58 -12.32 3.47 17.15
C PHE A 58 -11.35 2.34 16.89
N SER A 59 -11.83 1.22 16.36
CA SER A 59 -10.97 0.14 15.90
C SER A 59 -9.96 0.61 14.86
N LEU A 60 -10.42 1.37 13.85
CA LEU A 60 -9.55 1.93 12.82
C LEU A 60 -8.58 2.96 13.38
N THR A 61 -8.98 3.73 14.40
CA THR A 61 -8.09 4.68 15.08
C THR A 61 -6.98 3.96 15.84
N VAL A 62 -7.31 2.88 16.54
CA VAL A 62 -6.30 2.04 17.22
C VAL A 62 -5.41 1.31 16.21
N ALA A 63 -5.99 0.77 15.12
CA ALA A 63 -5.24 0.19 14.02
C ALA A 63 -4.30 1.21 13.37
N ALA A 64 -4.72 2.47 13.22
CA ALA A 64 -3.87 3.55 12.72
C ALA A 64 -2.68 3.83 13.65
N ILE A 65 -2.87 3.79 14.97
CA ILE A 65 -1.78 3.92 15.95
C ILE A 65 -0.82 2.74 15.80
N LEU A 66 -1.36 1.52 15.69
CA LEU A 66 -0.56 0.33 15.46
C LEU A 66 0.27 0.45 14.18
N VAL A 67 -0.31 0.84 13.05
CA VAL A 67 0.42 1.00 11.78
C VAL A 67 1.59 1.98 11.94
N HIS A 68 1.39 3.15 12.55
CA HIS A 68 2.49 4.10 12.80
C HIS A 68 3.60 3.50 13.67
N ASP A 69 3.21 2.69 14.63
CA ASP A 69 4.15 2.02 15.51
C ASP A 69 4.96 0.94 14.78
N LEU A 70 4.31 0.18 13.89
CA LEU A 70 4.96 -0.80 13.02
C LEU A 70 5.97 -0.15 12.07
N VAL A 71 5.68 1.06 11.56
CA VAL A 71 6.64 1.89 10.78
C VAL A 71 7.93 2.09 11.59
N ARG A 72 7.80 2.46 12.86
CA ARG A 72 8.93 2.84 13.71
C ARG A 72 9.80 1.66 14.12
N ARG A 73 9.19 0.50 14.39
CA ARG A 73 9.87 -0.63 15.07
C ARG A 73 10.41 -1.73 14.16
N LYS A 74 10.24 -1.62 12.83
CA LYS A 74 10.48 -2.72 11.86
C LYS A 74 9.70 -3.99 12.27
N ALA A 75 8.40 -3.96 11.98
CA ALA A 75 7.46 -5.05 12.27
C ALA A 75 7.92 -6.44 11.80
N THR A 76 7.44 -7.47 12.47
CA THR A 76 7.56 -8.85 11.98
C THR A 76 6.52 -9.13 10.89
N ASP A 77 6.76 -10.18 10.08
CA ASP A 77 5.80 -10.61 9.06
C ASP A 77 4.47 -11.10 9.67
N ASP A 78 4.50 -11.65 10.90
CA ASP A 78 3.28 -12.04 11.64
C ASP A 78 2.47 -10.79 12.05
N ASP A 79 3.14 -9.78 12.61
CA ASP A 79 2.48 -8.52 12.99
C ASP A 79 1.77 -7.88 11.78
N LEU A 80 2.46 -7.85 10.63
CA LEU A 80 1.91 -7.33 9.38
C LEU A 80 0.72 -8.16 8.92
N THR A 81 0.85 -9.49 8.85
CA THR A 81 -0.21 -10.39 8.37
C THR A 81 -1.49 -10.26 9.20
N ARG A 82 -1.37 -10.18 10.54
CA ARG A 82 -2.52 -9.93 11.43
C ARG A 82 -3.14 -8.56 11.19
N THR A 83 -2.31 -7.53 11.02
CA THR A 83 -2.80 -6.16 10.75
C THR A 83 -3.54 -6.09 9.41
N VAL A 84 -3.08 -6.79 8.36
CA VAL A 84 -3.81 -6.90 7.08
C VAL A 84 -5.20 -7.49 7.30
N ALA A 85 -5.31 -8.58 8.04
CA ALA A 85 -6.61 -9.21 8.33
C ALA A 85 -7.55 -8.27 9.10
N ILE A 86 -7.03 -7.46 10.02
CA ILE A 86 -7.80 -6.43 10.72
C ILE A 86 -8.30 -5.37 9.72
N MET A 87 -7.46 -4.89 8.80
CA MET A 87 -7.86 -3.90 7.79
C MET A 87 -8.96 -4.42 6.87
N GLU A 88 -8.85 -5.67 6.40
CA GLU A 88 -9.88 -6.29 5.57
C GLU A 88 -11.22 -6.41 6.32
N ARG A 89 -11.18 -6.83 7.59
CA ARG A 89 -12.39 -6.90 8.44
C ARG A 89 -12.98 -5.52 8.67
N LEU A 90 -12.16 -4.48 8.88
CA LEU A 90 -12.63 -3.11 9.03
C LEU A 90 -13.26 -2.58 7.74
N ALA A 91 -12.69 -2.91 6.59
CA ALA A 91 -13.25 -2.54 5.29
C ALA A 91 -14.62 -3.17 5.06
N ASP A 92 -14.76 -4.46 5.39
CA ASP A 92 -16.04 -5.17 5.26
C ASP A 92 -17.09 -4.64 6.24
N ARG A 93 -16.73 -4.53 7.53
CA ARG A 93 -17.63 -4.05 8.60
C ARG A 93 -18.01 -2.58 8.42
N GLY A 94 -17.11 -1.78 7.85
CA GLY A 94 -17.36 -0.39 7.46
C GLY A 94 -18.15 -0.22 6.16
N ARG A 95 -18.57 -1.31 5.50
CA ARG A 95 -19.26 -1.30 4.19
C ARG A 95 -18.46 -0.68 3.05
N VAL A 96 -17.14 -0.59 3.17
CA VAL A 96 -16.26 -0.07 2.11
C VAL A 96 -16.17 -1.08 0.97
N THR A 97 -15.98 -2.35 1.31
CA THR A 97 -15.85 -3.48 0.36
C THR A 97 -17.10 -4.34 0.25
N SER A 98 -18.13 -4.05 1.05
CA SER A 98 -19.40 -4.78 1.05
C SER A 98 -20.59 -3.86 0.87
N ARG A 99 -21.70 -4.42 0.40
CA ARG A 99 -22.94 -3.64 0.22
C ARG A 99 -23.54 -3.25 1.56
N MET A 100 -24.13 -2.07 1.61
CA MET A 100 -24.91 -1.61 2.76
C MET A 100 -26.30 -2.25 2.76
N THR A 101 -26.84 -2.56 3.94
CA THR A 101 -28.24 -3.01 4.07
C THR A 101 -29.20 -1.83 4.25
N LYS A 102 -30.50 -2.06 4.10
CA LYS A 102 -31.51 -1.03 4.40
C LYS A 102 -31.38 -0.58 5.86
N ASN A 103 -31.32 0.74 6.09
CA ASN A 103 -31.14 1.35 7.41
C ASN A 103 -29.88 0.90 8.17
N ASP A 104 -28.81 0.53 7.45
CA ASP A 104 -27.54 0.16 8.09
C ASP A 104 -26.95 1.36 8.87
N PRO A 105 -26.70 1.23 10.19
CA PRO A 105 -26.14 2.32 10.99
C PRO A 105 -24.72 2.71 10.58
N THR A 106 -24.03 1.84 9.82
CA THR A 106 -22.67 2.07 9.32
C THR A 106 -22.59 3.28 8.39
N ILE A 107 -23.71 3.76 7.83
CA ILE A 107 -23.76 5.00 7.05
C ILE A 107 -23.18 6.20 7.81
N LEU A 108 -23.31 6.20 9.15
CA LEU A 108 -22.78 7.25 10.03
C LEU A 108 -21.24 7.31 10.06
N LEU A 109 -20.56 6.25 9.61
CA LEU A 109 -19.10 6.28 9.44
C LEU A 109 -18.66 7.14 8.24
N HIS A 110 -19.57 7.41 7.31
CA HIS A 110 -19.27 7.99 6.00
C HIS A 110 -19.78 9.42 5.80
N THR A 111 -20.55 9.99 6.74
CA THR A 111 -21.19 11.30 6.50
C THR A 111 -20.98 12.29 7.65
N PRO A 112 -19.98 13.19 7.58
CA PRO A 112 -18.63 13.10 7.02
C PRO A 112 -17.66 12.46 8.03
N GLY A 113 -18.12 11.46 8.79
CA GLY A 113 -17.38 10.78 9.85
C GLY A 113 -18.17 10.67 11.15
N VAL A 114 -17.58 9.99 12.13
CA VAL A 114 -18.19 9.78 13.46
C VAL A 114 -18.21 11.08 14.26
N THR A 115 -19.32 11.39 14.92
CA THR A 115 -19.38 12.48 15.89
C THR A 115 -19.09 11.97 17.30
N MET A 116 -18.23 12.68 18.02
CA MET A 116 -17.88 12.38 19.41
C MET A 116 -18.30 13.53 20.32
N PRO A 117 -18.87 13.24 21.49
CA PRO A 117 -19.13 14.30 22.46
C PRO A 117 -17.81 14.86 23.00
N LEU A 118 -17.72 16.19 23.04
CA LEU A 118 -16.65 16.90 23.72
C LEU A 118 -16.96 16.90 25.22
N ALA A 119 -16.51 15.87 25.92
CA ALA A 119 -16.74 15.73 27.36
C ALA A 119 -16.31 16.99 28.12
N GLY A 120 -17.18 17.51 28.98
CA GLY A 120 -16.96 18.74 29.74
C GLY A 120 -17.59 19.99 29.12
N SER A 121 -18.00 19.96 27.85
CA SER A 121 -18.66 21.09 27.17
C SER A 121 -20.05 21.39 27.70
N GLU A 122 -20.74 20.37 28.23
CA GLU A 122 -22.03 20.52 28.91
C GLU A 122 -21.97 21.51 30.07
N ARG A 123 -20.79 21.73 30.66
CA ARG A 123 -20.57 22.65 31.78
C ARG A 123 -20.58 24.12 31.36
N THR A 124 -20.48 24.42 30.06
CA THR A 124 -20.29 25.77 29.52
C THR A 124 -21.41 26.24 28.57
N GLY A 125 -22.44 25.42 28.31
CA GLY A 125 -23.59 25.87 27.52
C GLY A 125 -24.31 24.80 26.69
N GLY A 126 -23.83 23.56 26.68
CA GLY A 126 -24.46 22.44 25.98
C GLY A 126 -23.41 21.42 25.50
N GLN A 127 -23.84 20.20 25.19
CA GLN A 127 -22.92 19.17 24.70
C GLN A 127 -22.48 19.49 23.27
N LEU A 128 -21.23 19.90 23.12
CA LEU A 128 -20.59 20.09 21.82
C LEU A 128 -20.17 18.74 21.24
N MET A 129 -20.20 18.63 19.92
CA MET A 129 -19.81 17.41 19.19
C MET A 129 -18.61 17.69 18.29
N TRP A 130 -17.56 16.89 18.43
CA TRP A 130 -16.43 16.84 17.51
C TRP A 130 -16.77 15.93 16.33
N ARG A 131 -16.70 16.44 15.10
CA ARG A 131 -16.82 15.62 13.87
C ARG A 131 -15.46 15.05 13.46
N MET A 132 -15.33 13.73 13.52
CA MET A 132 -14.12 13.01 13.15
C MET A 132 -14.00 12.87 11.62
N THR A 133 -12.87 12.32 11.18
CA THR A 133 -12.59 12.12 9.75
C THR A 133 -13.48 11.02 9.17
N ASP A 134 -13.75 11.08 7.85
CA ASP A 134 -14.40 10.01 7.11
C ASP A 134 -13.67 8.67 7.26
N PHE A 135 -14.42 7.61 7.55
CA PHE A 135 -13.87 6.28 7.80
C PHE A 135 -13.13 5.70 6.59
N SER A 136 -13.73 5.79 5.39
CA SER A 136 -13.17 5.22 4.17
C SER A 136 -11.85 5.89 3.78
N ALA A 137 -11.78 7.22 3.89
CA ALA A 137 -10.55 7.96 3.63
C ALA A 137 -9.44 7.64 4.64
N GLN A 138 -9.78 7.53 5.93
CA GLN A 138 -8.81 7.12 6.95
C GLN A 138 -8.32 5.69 6.71
N LEU A 139 -9.23 4.76 6.37
CA LEU A 139 -8.91 3.37 6.10
C LEU A 139 -7.93 3.26 4.92
N LEU A 140 -8.25 3.90 3.78
CA LEU A 140 -7.40 3.91 2.60
C LEU A 140 -5.98 4.40 2.93
N LYS A 141 -5.87 5.53 3.65
CA LYS A 141 -4.56 6.08 4.04
C LYS A 141 -3.74 5.06 4.83
N ARG A 142 -4.35 4.33 5.76
CA ARG A 142 -3.64 3.33 6.56
C ARG A 142 -3.29 2.07 5.77
N ILE A 143 -4.14 1.65 4.84
CA ILE A 143 -3.83 0.52 3.94
C ILE A 143 -2.60 0.85 3.09
N ILE A 144 -2.54 2.05 2.49
CA ILE A 144 -1.40 2.51 1.69
C ILE A 144 -0.13 2.53 2.55
N GLN A 145 -0.19 3.13 3.74
CA GLN A 145 0.95 3.17 4.67
C GLN A 145 1.41 1.77 5.08
N LEU A 146 0.50 0.81 5.25
CA LEU A 146 0.86 -0.56 5.59
C LEU A 146 1.47 -1.30 4.38
N ALA A 147 0.98 -1.03 3.16
CA ALA A 147 1.53 -1.59 1.93
C ALA A 147 2.98 -1.12 1.68
N GLU A 148 3.26 0.14 2.02
CA GLU A 148 4.59 0.75 1.97
C GLU A 148 5.60 0.06 2.90
N LEU A 149 5.14 -0.46 4.04
CA LEU A 149 5.98 -1.14 5.02
C LEU A 149 6.18 -2.62 4.74
N SER A 150 5.25 -3.23 4.01
CA SER A 150 5.23 -4.67 3.82
C SER A 150 6.46 -5.12 3.04
N ARG A 151 7.16 -6.11 3.59
CA ARG A 151 8.24 -6.84 2.88
C ARG A 151 7.78 -8.21 2.40
N ASN A 152 6.55 -8.58 2.75
CA ASN A 152 5.93 -9.81 2.32
C ASN A 152 5.08 -9.53 1.07
N ILE A 153 5.42 -10.21 -0.03
CA ILE A 153 4.77 -10.04 -1.34
C ILE A 153 3.27 -10.33 -1.24
N GLY A 154 2.87 -11.40 -0.55
CA GLY A 154 1.46 -11.78 -0.40
C GLY A 154 0.66 -10.79 0.44
N ALA A 155 1.23 -10.28 1.53
CA ALA A 155 0.60 -9.24 2.34
C ALA A 155 0.47 -7.91 1.58
N GLN A 156 1.51 -7.51 0.84
CA GLN A 156 1.48 -6.29 0.04
C GLN A 156 0.43 -6.38 -1.07
N ASP A 157 0.37 -7.49 -1.79
CA ASP A 157 -0.61 -7.76 -2.85
C ASP A 157 -2.05 -7.69 -2.33
N ARG A 158 -2.34 -8.28 -1.15
CA ARG A 158 -3.64 -8.13 -0.48
C ARG A 158 -3.97 -6.67 -0.14
N LEU A 159 -2.99 -5.93 0.39
CA LEU A 159 -3.17 -4.52 0.73
C LEU A 159 -3.40 -3.64 -0.50
N LEU A 160 -2.69 -3.88 -1.60
CA LEU A 160 -2.88 -3.16 -2.86
C LEU A 160 -4.29 -3.38 -3.41
N ARG A 161 -4.79 -4.63 -3.42
CA ARG A 161 -6.18 -4.91 -3.79
C ARG A 161 -7.18 -4.21 -2.87
N LEU A 162 -6.95 -4.24 -1.57
CA LEU A 162 -7.83 -3.57 -0.60
C LEU A 162 -7.82 -2.05 -0.76
N ALA A 163 -6.66 -1.47 -1.09
CA ALA A 163 -6.50 -0.05 -1.38
C ALA A 163 -7.29 0.32 -2.65
N GLU A 164 -7.19 -0.47 -3.71
CA GLU A 164 -7.95 -0.27 -4.95
C GLU A 164 -9.47 -0.30 -4.68
N GLN A 165 -9.98 -1.30 -3.97
CA GLN A 165 -11.40 -1.38 -3.61
C GLN A 165 -11.86 -0.19 -2.76
N SER A 166 -11.03 0.23 -1.80
CA SER A 166 -11.33 1.38 -0.93
C SER A 166 -11.28 2.70 -1.69
N PHE A 167 -10.36 2.83 -2.65
CA PHE A 167 -10.26 3.98 -3.52
C PHE A 167 -11.42 4.04 -4.51
N GLU A 168 -11.83 2.93 -5.11
CA GLU A 168 -13.02 2.84 -5.96
C GLU A 168 -14.29 3.26 -5.21
N HIS A 169 -14.42 2.85 -3.96
CA HIS A 169 -15.50 3.32 -3.08
C HIS A 169 -15.48 4.85 -2.93
N LEU A 170 -14.32 5.44 -2.64
CA LEU A 170 -14.18 6.90 -2.52
C LEU A 170 -14.37 7.60 -3.86
N TRP A 171 -13.85 7.05 -4.95
CA TRP A 171 -13.94 7.63 -6.30
C TRP A 171 -15.38 7.82 -6.74
N LYS A 172 -16.23 6.83 -6.48
CA LYS A 172 -17.68 6.91 -6.73
C LYS A 172 -18.38 8.02 -5.94
N ARG A 173 -17.79 8.49 -4.83
CA ARG A 173 -18.33 9.61 -4.02
C ARG A 173 -17.93 10.99 -4.55
N ARG A 174 -17.25 11.05 -5.70
CA ARG A 174 -16.97 12.31 -6.38
C ARG A 174 -18.28 12.92 -6.88
N ILE A 175 -18.38 14.23 -6.77
CA ILE A 175 -19.51 15.02 -7.26
C ILE A 175 -19.23 15.36 -8.71
N ASP A 176 -20.05 14.87 -9.63
CA ASP A 176 -19.87 15.10 -11.06
C ASP A 176 -20.43 16.46 -11.50
N GLU A 177 -21.56 16.88 -10.94
CA GLU A 177 -22.30 18.07 -11.37
C GLU A 177 -22.67 19.00 -10.20
N GLY A 178 -22.92 20.27 -10.51
CA GLY A 178 -23.35 21.29 -9.54
C GLY A 178 -22.21 22.05 -8.85
N GLU A 179 -22.54 22.79 -7.78
CA GLU A 179 -21.61 23.68 -7.06
C GLU A 179 -20.40 22.95 -6.45
N GLY A 180 -20.55 21.65 -6.15
CA GLY A 180 -19.48 20.81 -5.60
C GLY A 180 -18.70 20.00 -6.62
N SER A 181 -18.89 20.26 -7.93
CA SER A 181 -18.26 19.44 -8.97
C SER A 181 -16.74 19.33 -8.77
N GLY A 182 -16.24 18.11 -8.86
CA GLY A 182 -14.83 17.77 -8.65
C GLY A 182 -14.44 17.52 -7.19
N LEU A 183 -15.31 17.81 -6.21
CA LEU A 183 -15.10 17.46 -4.81
C LEU A 183 -15.60 16.06 -4.50
N TRP A 184 -15.17 15.54 -3.36
CA TRP A 184 -15.71 14.34 -2.74
C TRP A 184 -16.62 14.78 -1.61
N ASP A 185 -17.85 14.25 -1.59
CA ASP A 185 -18.76 14.13 -0.42
C ASP A 185 -20.14 13.53 -0.84
N ASN A 186 -20.20 12.80 -1.96
CA ASN A 186 -21.45 12.26 -2.48
C ASN A 186 -21.68 10.83 -2.01
N ILE A 187 -22.14 10.66 -0.77
CA ILE A 187 -22.38 9.32 -0.23
C ILE A 187 -23.49 8.57 -0.98
N ARG A 188 -24.46 9.29 -1.55
CA ARG A 188 -25.61 8.71 -2.28
C ARG A 188 -25.21 8.05 -3.59
N ALA A 189 -24.09 8.46 -4.20
CA ALA A 189 -23.55 7.79 -5.38
C ALA A 189 -23.07 6.36 -5.08
N VAL A 190 -22.70 6.06 -3.84
CA VAL A 190 -22.34 4.70 -3.41
C VAL A 190 -23.52 3.99 -2.73
N TYR A 191 -24.34 4.73 -1.98
CA TYR A 191 -25.51 4.22 -1.27
C TYR A 191 -26.77 5.02 -1.61
N PRO A 192 -27.48 4.67 -2.70
CA PRO A 192 -28.63 5.44 -3.17
C PRO A 192 -29.78 5.55 -2.16
N ASP A 193 -29.94 4.51 -1.32
CA ASP A 193 -30.96 4.43 -0.28
C ASP A 193 -30.58 5.17 1.02
N ALA A 194 -29.39 5.75 1.10
CA ALA A 194 -28.98 6.53 2.26
C ALA A 194 -29.87 7.79 2.38
N HIS A 195 -30.46 7.98 3.56
CA HIS A 195 -31.20 9.21 3.84
C HIS A 195 -30.26 10.40 3.82
N ASP A 196 -30.65 11.45 3.08
CA ASP A 196 -29.97 12.73 3.10
C ASP A 196 -30.05 13.29 4.52
N ALA A 197 -28.95 13.25 5.26
CA ALA A 197 -28.88 13.83 6.60
C ALA A 197 -28.88 15.38 6.58
N GLY A 198 -29.27 16.00 5.45
CA GLY A 198 -29.31 17.46 5.28
C GLY A 198 -27.93 18.11 5.45
N LEU A 199 -26.86 17.35 5.22
CA LEU A 199 -25.50 17.78 5.53
C LEU A 199 -24.97 18.69 4.43
N ARG A 200 -24.46 19.86 4.85
CA ARG A 200 -23.66 20.71 3.98
C ARG A 200 -22.40 19.96 3.57
N MET A 201 -22.08 20.06 2.29
CA MET A 201 -20.86 19.52 1.68
C MET A 201 -19.62 19.85 2.52
N SER A 202 -18.82 18.84 2.80
CA SER A 202 -17.60 18.96 3.59
C SER A 202 -16.36 18.84 2.72
N TRP A 203 -15.51 19.87 2.75
CA TRP A 203 -14.17 19.82 2.15
C TRP A 203 -13.24 18.79 2.81
N SER A 204 -13.56 18.32 4.02
CA SER A 204 -12.67 17.46 4.81
C SER A 204 -12.36 16.13 4.12
N ILE A 205 -13.32 15.51 3.44
CA ILE A 205 -13.06 14.27 2.71
C ILE A 205 -12.21 14.51 1.46
N THR A 206 -12.42 15.63 0.76
CA THR A 206 -11.61 16.00 -0.40
C THR A 206 -10.14 16.19 -0.01
N GLU A 207 -9.88 16.87 1.11
CA GLU A 207 -8.55 17.00 1.70
C GLU A 207 -7.94 15.62 1.98
N ARG A 208 -8.69 14.72 2.62
CA ARG A 208 -8.20 13.39 2.99
C ARG A 208 -7.98 12.47 1.80
N VAL A 209 -8.82 12.52 0.76
CA VAL A 209 -8.59 11.82 -0.51
C VAL A 209 -7.31 12.32 -1.17
N THR A 210 -7.08 13.64 -1.17
CA THR A 210 -5.85 14.23 -1.71
C THR A 210 -4.62 13.73 -0.96
N GLU A 211 -4.67 13.64 0.37
CA GLU A 211 -3.58 13.04 1.16
C GLU A 211 -3.34 11.57 0.83
N CYS A 212 -4.40 10.79 0.54
CA CYS A 212 -4.26 9.40 0.12
C CYS A 212 -3.56 9.31 -1.24
N LEU A 213 -3.87 10.20 -2.18
CA LEU A 213 -3.20 10.25 -3.49
C LEU A 213 -1.71 10.60 -3.36
N VAL A 214 -1.36 11.51 -2.45
CA VAL A 214 0.05 11.81 -2.14
C VAL A 214 0.74 10.59 -1.53
N ALA A 215 0.12 9.90 -0.58
CA ALA A 215 0.67 8.68 0.00
C ALA A 215 0.82 7.55 -1.04
N ALA A 216 -0.15 7.39 -1.94
CA ALA A 216 -0.09 6.41 -3.02
C ALA A 216 1.06 6.71 -3.98
N ARG A 217 1.30 7.98 -4.31
CA ARG A 217 2.45 8.38 -5.13
C ARG A 217 3.76 7.95 -4.47
N ILE A 218 3.93 8.18 -3.17
CA ILE A 218 5.13 7.78 -2.43
C ILE A 218 5.33 6.26 -2.51
N LEU A 219 4.25 5.48 -2.33
CA LEU A 219 4.28 4.02 -2.46
C LEU A 219 4.75 3.57 -3.85
N TYR A 220 4.19 4.15 -4.93
CA TYR A 220 4.52 3.74 -6.30
C TYR A 220 5.89 4.25 -6.79
N GLU A 221 6.50 5.22 -6.12
CA GLU A 221 7.89 5.61 -6.36
C GLU A 221 8.90 4.61 -5.77
N GLN A 222 8.46 3.70 -4.89
CA GLN A 222 9.31 2.65 -4.32
C GLN A 222 9.56 1.52 -5.32
N GLN A 223 10.71 0.86 -5.20
CA GLN A 223 10.95 -0.35 -5.98
C GLN A 223 10.08 -1.50 -5.48
N PRO A 224 9.63 -2.40 -6.39
CA PRO A 224 8.89 -3.60 -6.00
C PRO A 224 9.66 -4.45 -4.98
N ILE A 225 8.92 -5.21 -4.17
CA ILE A 225 9.53 -6.21 -3.28
C ILE A 225 10.30 -7.23 -4.12
N ARG A 226 11.55 -7.46 -3.75
CA ARG A 226 12.45 -8.40 -4.42
C ARG A 226 12.15 -9.82 -3.91
N SER A 227 11.84 -10.75 -4.82
CA SER A 227 11.80 -12.18 -4.48
C SER A 227 13.22 -12.74 -4.57
N PRO A 228 13.76 -13.31 -3.48
CA PRO A 228 15.07 -13.96 -3.51
C PRO A 228 15.06 -15.19 -4.44
N GLU A 229 13.97 -15.94 -4.49
CA GLU A 229 13.83 -17.11 -5.36
C GLU A 229 13.91 -16.73 -6.84
N LEU A 230 13.22 -15.64 -7.24
CA LEU A 230 13.32 -15.12 -8.61
C LEU A 230 14.70 -14.56 -8.91
N ALA A 231 15.38 -13.97 -7.91
CA ALA A 231 16.73 -13.46 -8.09
C ALA A 231 17.73 -14.61 -8.34
N GLU A 232 17.65 -15.69 -7.58
CA GLU A 232 18.48 -16.89 -7.83
C GLU A 232 18.19 -17.49 -9.20
N LEU A 233 16.92 -17.69 -9.54
CA LEU A 233 16.55 -18.25 -10.83
C LEU A 233 17.01 -17.37 -12.01
N ALA A 234 16.92 -16.04 -11.87
CA ALA A 234 17.45 -15.12 -12.87
C ALA A 234 18.98 -15.24 -13.00
N ARG A 235 19.72 -15.40 -11.90
CA ARG A 235 21.18 -15.60 -11.93
C ARG A 235 21.55 -16.93 -12.58
N GLU A 236 20.83 -18.00 -12.30
CA GLU A 236 21.03 -19.31 -12.92
C GLU A 236 20.85 -19.24 -14.44
N LEU A 237 19.74 -18.66 -14.92
CA LEU A 237 19.52 -18.47 -16.37
C LEU A 237 20.60 -17.59 -17.01
N LEU A 238 20.99 -16.50 -16.36
CA LEU A 238 22.02 -15.62 -16.90
C LEU A 238 23.38 -16.29 -16.93
N SER A 239 23.71 -17.13 -15.95
CA SER A 239 24.94 -17.92 -15.93
C SER A 239 24.99 -18.90 -17.11
N GLU A 240 23.90 -19.64 -17.35
CA GLU A 240 23.79 -20.55 -18.50
C GLU A 240 23.88 -19.79 -19.83
N ALA A 241 23.09 -18.72 -19.99
CA ALA A 241 23.07 -17.92 -21.20
C ALA A 241 24.45 -17.30 -21.50
N THR A 242 25.18 -16.87 -20.48
CA THR A 242 26.55 -16.36 -20.61
C THR A 242 27.50 -17.44 -21.11
N HIS A 243 27.40 -18.65 -20.57
CA HIS A 243 28.23 -19.76 -21.00
C HIS A 243 27.97 -20.13 -22.47
N LEU A 244 26.69 -20.25 -22.85
CA LEU A 244 26.27 -20.54 -24.23
C LEU A 244 26.69 -19.42 -25.20
N PHE A 245 26.55 -18.16 -24.80
CA PHE A 245 27.00 -17.02 -25.59
C PHE A 245 28.52 -17.02 -25.81
N GLY A 246 29.30 -17.29 -24.75
CA GLY A 246 30.75 -17.43 -24.87
C GLY A 246 31.17 -18.54 -25.82
N LYS A 247 30.50 -19.70 -25.74
CA LYS A 247 30.69 -20.81 -26.70
C LYS A 247 30.41 -20.35 -28.14
N GLU A 248 29.31 -19.64 -28.34
CA GLU A 248 28.91 -19.16 -29.66
C GLU A 248 29.88 -18.10 -30.22
N GLN A 249 30.45 -17.25 -29.38
CA GLN A 249 31.50 -16.29 -29.78
C GLN A 249 32.79 -16.99 -30.25
N LEU A 250 33.21 -18.05 -29.54
CA LEU A 250 34.40 -18.83 -29.92
C LEU A 250 34.21 -19.48 -31.30
N GLU A 251 33.04 -20.06 -31.55
CA GLU A 251 32.68 -20.69 -32.83
C GLU A 251 32.47 -19.67 -33.96
N ALA A 252 31.92 -18.48 -33.65
CA ALA A 252 31.67 -17.43 -34.64
C ALA A 252 32.95 -16.77 -35.18
N SER A 253 34.09 -16.92 -34.49
CA SER A 253 35.38 -16.38 -34.95
C SER A 253 35.90 -17.06 -36.24
N ALA A 254 35.22 -18.10 -36.73
CA ALA A 254 35.59 -18.85 -37.92
C ALA A 254 34.97 -18.36 -39.25
N ALA A 255 33.90 -17.54 -39.25
CA ALA A 255 33.25 -17.10 -40.51
C ALA A 255 32.59 -15.70 -40.41
N PRO A 256 32.87 -14.76 -41.32
CA PRO A 256 32.30 -13.41 -41.28
C PRO A 256 30.90 -13.38 -41.93
N ASP A 257 29.85 -13.68 -41.17
CA ASP A 257 28.46 -13.41 -41.57
C ASP A 257 27.88 -12.22 -40.80
N GLY A 258 27.54 -11.15 -41.53
CA GLY A 258 27.03 -9.89 -40.98
C GLY A 258 25.63 -9.98 -40.35
N SER A 259 24.87 -11.03 -40.65
CA SER A 259 23.58 -11.31 -39.98
C SER A 259 23.81 -11.83 -38.55
N ARG A 260 24.70 -12.82 -38.42
CA ARG A 260 25.10 -13.45 -37.16
C ARG A 260 25.79 -12.47 -36.22
N ALA A 261 26.68 -11.62 -36.74
CA ALA A 261 27.33 -10.58 -35.95
C ALA A 261 26.34 -9.56 -35.35
N ARG A 262 25.21 -9.28 -36.03
CA ARG A 262 24.14 -8.43 -35.48
C ARG A 262 23.35 -9.16 -34.39
N ALA A 263 23.03 -10.43 -34.58
CA ALA A 263 22.37 -11.26 -33.57
C ALA A 263 23.21 -11.33 -32.28
N MET A 264 24.52 -11.58 -32.40
CA MET A 264 25.43 -11.64 -31.25
C MET A 264 25.48 -10.33 -30.45
N ARG A 265 25.55 -9.16 -31.11
CA ARG A 265 25.48 -7.86 -30.41
C ARG A 265 24.14 -7.61 -29.73
N SER A 266 23.04 -8.05 -30.33
CA SER A 266 21.70 -7.97 -29.73
C SER A 266 21.62 -8.83 -28.47
N ILE A 267 22.14 -10.07 -28.52
CA ILE A 267 22.21 -10.97 -27.37
C ILE A 267 23.04 -10.36 -26.25
N GLU A 268 24.22 -9.83 -26.55
CA GLU A 268 25.11 -9.18 -25.59
C GLU A 268 24.41 -8.03 -24.83
N SER A 269 23.79 -7.11 -25.58
CA SER A 269 23.08 -5.97 -24.98
C SER A 269 21.93 -6.41 -24.08
N ARG A 270 21.21 -7.48 -24.42
CA ARG A 270 20.14 -8.02 -23.58
C ARG A 270 20.66 -8.72 -22.34
N LEU A 271 21.78 -9.45 -22.43
CA LEU A 271 22.45 -10.06 -21.28
C LEU A 271 22.92 -8.99 -20.28
N ASP A 272 23.55 -7.92 -20.78
CA ASP A 272 24.01 -6.83 -19.93
C ASP A 272 22.85 -6.09 -19.27
N HIS A 273 21.79 -5.82 -20.02
CA HIS A 273 20.58 -5.23 -19.46
C HIS A 273 19.98 -6.15 -18.39
N ALA A 274 19.75 -7.43 -18.69
CA ALA A 274 19.19 -8.37 -17.74
C ALA A 274 20.02 -8.48 -16.46
N ARG A 275 21.36 -8.53 -16.55
CA ARG A 275 22.28 -8.52 -15.39
C ARG A 275 22.11 -7.29 -14.51
N SER A 276 22.02 -6.10 -15.12
CA SER A 276 21.84 -4.85 -14.35
C SER A 276 20.50 -4.80 -13.60
N LEU A 277 19.54 -5.66 -13.96
CA LEU A 277 18.22 -5.72 -13.32
C LEU A 277 18.08 -6.81 -12.28
N VAL A 278 19.02 -7.75 -12.15
CA VAL A 278 18.86 -8.92 -11.27
C VAL A 278 18.55 -8.53 -9.83
N ASP A 279 19.27 -7.54 -9.28
CA ASP A 279 19.16 -7.19 -7.87
C ASP A 279 17.97 -6.28 -7.56
N ASP A 280 17.44 -5.58 -8.56
CA ASP A 280 16.35 -4.59 -8.40
C ASP A 280 15.00 -5.10 -8.92
N ARG A 281 15.03 -5.80 -10.06
CA ARG A 281 13.85 -6.31 -10.78
C ARG A 281 14.11 -7.75 -11.26
N PRO A 282 14.28 -8.72 -10.34
CA PRO A 282 14.67 -10.08 -10.69
C PRO A 282 13.70 -10.77 -11.65
N ALA A 283 12.40 -10.52 -11.52
CA ALA A 283 11.39 -11.04 -12.44
C ALA A 283 11.59 -10.53 -13.88
N THR A 284 11.93 -9.24 -14.04
CA THR A 284 12.23 -8.65 -15.35
C THR A 284 13.54 -9.21 -15.92
N ALA A 285 14.57 -9.36 -15.08
CA ALA A 285 15.84 -9.97 -15.48
C ALA A 285 15.63 -11.41 -15.99
N PHE A 286 14.86 -12.21 -15.25
CA PHE A 286 14.45 -13.57 -15.64
C PHE A 286 13.74 -13.56 -17.01
N ALA A 287 12.73 -12.71 -17.18
CA ALA A 287 11.96 -12.63 -18.43
C ALA A 287 12.82 -12.20 -19.64
N LEU A 288 13.84 -11.36 -19.42
CA LEU A 288 14.77 -10.93 -20.47
C LEU A 288 15.78 -12.02 -20.85
N ALA A 289 16.14 -12.91 -19.92
CA ALA A 289 17.07 -14.01 -20.18
C ALA A 289 16.45 -15.13 -21.05
N LEU A 290 15.15 -15.36 -20.95
CA LEU A 290 14.46 -16.43 -21.69
C LEU A 290 14.60 -16.31 -23.22
N PRO A 291 14.30 -15.17 -23.88
CA PRO A 291 14.51 -15.03 -25.32
C PRO A 291 15.98 -15.17 -25.73
N VAL A 292 16.93 -14.79 -24.87
CA VAL A 292 18.36 -14.94 -25.16
C VAL A 292 18.73 -16.43 -25.28
N LEU A 293 18.26 -17.26 -24.35
CA LEU A 293 18.50 -18.71 -24.40
C LEU A 293 17.87 -19.33 -25.65
N GLN A 294 16.67 -18.90 -26.03
CA GLN A 294 16.00 -19.34 -27.26
C GLN A 294 16.78 -18.98 -28.53
N GLU A 295 17.32 -17.76 -28.60
CA GLU A 295 18.14 -17.30 -29.73
C GLU A 295 19.46 -18.08 -29.81
N LEU A 296 20.11 -18.33 -28.66
CA LEU A 296 21.35 -19.11 -28.59
C LEU A 296 21.15 -20.57 -29.01
N ASP A 297 20.04 -21.20 -28.59
CA ASP A 297 19.68 -22.55 -29.04
C ASP A 297 19.43 -22.59 -30.55
N THR A 298 18.70 -21.61 -31.09
CA THR A 298 18.47 -21.50 -32.54
C THR A 298 19.77 -21.37 -33.33
N LEU A 299 20.72 -20.56 -32.85
CA LEU A 299 22.04 -20.41 -33.47
C LEU A 299 22.85 -21.71 -33.41
N ALA A 300 22.79 -22.42 -32.28
CA ALA A 300 23.45 -23.71 -32.09
C ALA A 300 22.89 -24.80 -33.01
N GLN A 301 21.57 -24.85 -33.20
CA GLN A 301 20.89 -25.77 -34.11
C GLN A 301 21.24 -25.48 -35.57
N ALA A 302 21.17 -24.21 -35.99
CA ALA A 302 21.53 -23.80 -37.35
C ALA A 302 22.97 -24.19 -37.71
N ARG A 303 23.90 -24.05 -36.75
CA ARG A 303 25.28 -24.52 -36.89
C ARG A 303 25.36 -26.05 -37.00
N GLY A 304 24.60 -26.77 -36.18
CA GLY A 304 24.55 -28.24 -36.23
C GLY A 304 24.08 -28.77 -37.58
N ALA A 305 23.06 -28.14 -38.18
CA ALA A 305 22.58 -28.46 -39.52
C ALA A 305 23.64 -28.17 -40.59
N ALA A 306 24.27 -26.99 -40.54
CA ALA A 306 25.33 -26.62 -41.49
C ALA A 306 26.55 -27.57 -41.43
N ALA A 307 26.87 -28.13 -40.25
CA ALA A 307 27.95 -29.10 -40.09
C ALA A 307 27.60 -30.53 -40.58
N GLN A 308 26.33 -30.85 -40.79
CA GLN A 308 25.87 -32.14 -41.32
C GLN A 308 25.71 -32.16 -42.84
N GLU A 309 25.64 -30.98 -43.49
CA GLU A 309 25.55 -30.83 -44.94
C GLU A 309 26.93 -30.80 -45.65
N VAL A 310 28.04 -30.79 -44.89
CA VAL A 310 29.44 -30.80 -45.37
C VAL A 310 30.06 -32.17 -45.18
#